data_AF-A0A843HW64-F1
#
_entry.id   AF-A0A843HW64-F1
#
_cell.length_a   1.000
_cell.length_b   1.000
_cell.length_c   1.000
_cell.angle_alpha   90.00
_cell.angle_beta   90.00
_cell.angle_gamma   90.00
#
_symmetry.space_group_name_H-M   'P 1'
#
loop_
_entity.id
_entity.type
_entity.pdbx_description
1 polymer ?
#
loop_
_entity_poly.entity_id
_entity_poly.type
_entity_poly.pdbx_seq_one_letter_code
_entity_poly.pdbx_strand_id
1 'polypeptide(L)'
;MANTNAASKWYVCATPQNNNLTQSDYESLIWTLISKVGNVGETGKSTNVLTYNTWDTEVADKAKGITDAGSPTIECAREPDDAGQEILRAAAAVGNNNKYAFKEVRADGPLGGTGTIFYNRGIVAGPTRPNGGNEDFDLEVFTLGLVQEEIIVKPTSAGNPPVLTAAPAISGTAQVGETLTCSNGTFTGDATITYTYQWFANGVAVQGATANTVTLVADDVGKIFMCRVTARNAAGYAFGFSNTTSAVTAE
;
A
#
# COMPACT_ATOMS: atom_id res chain seq x y z
N MET A 1 -18.66 -6.89 -4.26
CA MET A 1 -18.21 -7.14 -2.87
C MET A 1 -18.01 -5.79 -2.23
N ALA A 2 -18.51 -5.58 -1.01
CA ALA A 2 -18.30 -4.32 -0.28
C ALA A 2 -16.82 -4.24 0.11
N ASN A 3 -16.08 -3.33 -0.52
CA ASN A 3 -14.68 -3.07 -0.16
C ASN A 3 -14.67 -1.93 0.86
N THR A 4 -13.94 -2.13 1.96
CA THR A 4 -13.71 -1.08 2.95
C THR A 4 -12.66 -0.09 2.42
N ASN A 5 -12.88 1.20 2.65
CA ASN A 5 -11.92 2.25 2.34
C ASN A 5 -10.92 2.50 3.49
N ALA A 6 -10.93 1.69 4.55
CA ALA A 6 -10.15 1.95 5.77
C ALA A 6 -8.63 2.14 5.54
N ALA A 7 -8.06 1.49 4.53
CA ALA A 7 -6.65 1.64 4.16
C ALA A 7 -6.40 2.65 3.04
N SER A 8 -7.45 3.20 2.40
CA SER A 8 -7.31 4.25 1.40
C SER A 8 -6.86 5.55 2.07
N LYS A 9 -6.05 6.34 1.37
CA LYS A 9 -5.42 7.56 1.90
C LYS A 9 -5.53 8.70 0.90
N TRP A 10 -5.76 9.91 1.41
CA TRP A 10 -5.77 11.14 0.64
C TRP A 10 -4.62 12.03 1.07
N TYR A 11 -3.98 12.68 0.10
CA TYR A 11 -2.83 13.54 0.32
C TYR A 11 -2.99 14.84 -0.47
N VAL A 12 -2.32 15.88 0.02
CA VAL A 12 -2.18 17.18 -0.64
C VAL A 12 -0.71 17.57 -0.71
N CYS A 13 -0.31 18.20 -1.81
CA CYS A 13 1.00 18.84 -1.91
C CYS A 13 0.93 20.25 -1.32
N ALA A 14 1.86 20.59 -0.42
CA ALA A 14 1.89 21.91 0.23
C ALA A 14 2.16 23.05 -0.76
N THR A 15 2.93 22.78 -1.82
CA THR A 15 3.32 23.78 -2.82
C THR A 15 2.30 23.83 -3.96
N PRO A 16 1.79 25.02 -4.33
CA PRO A 16 0.92 25.21 -5.48
C PRO A 16 1.46 24.63 -6.80
N GLN A 17 0.58 24.00 -7.56
CA GLN A 17 0.79 23.40 -8.89
C GLN A 17 -0.16 24.04 -9.92
N ASN A 18 0.20 25.25 -10.35
CA ASN A 18 -0.66 26.07 -11.21
C ASN A 18 -0.73 25.62 -12.67
N ASN A 19 0.26 24.87 -13.14
CA ASN A 19 0.34 24.34 -14.49
C ASN A 19 -0.14 22.88 -14.53
N ASN A 20 -0.47 22.39 -15.73
CA ASN A 20 -0.74 20.97 -15.93
C ASN A 20 0.50 20.13 -15.59
N LEU A 21 0.28 19.01 -14.94
CA LEU A 21 1.30 18.07 -14.52
C LEU A 21 1.15 16.75 -15.26
N THR A 22 2.27 16.18 -15.67
CA THR A 22 2.36 14.80 -16.13
C THR A 22 2.39 13.84 -14.94
N GLN A 23 2.26 12.53 -15.20
CA GLN A 23 2.39 11.52 -14.15
C GLN A 23 3.74 11.62 -13.42
N SER A 24 4.85 11.77 -14.14
CA SER A 24 6.18 11.87 -13.54
C SER A 24 6.34 13.13 -12.68
N ASP A 25 5.69 14.24 -13.08
CA ASP A 25 5.71 15.45 -12.28
C ASP A 25 5.00 15.22 -10.94
N TYR A 26 3.82 14.59 -10.93
CA TYR A 26 3.10 14.22 -9.70
C TYR A 26 3.90 13.27 -8.79
N GLU A 27 4.57 12.28 -9.38
CA GLU A 27 5.38 11.31 -8.63
C GLU A 27 6.59 11.95 -7.96
N SER A 28 7.07 13.09 -8.46
CA SER A 28 8.16 13.86 -7.87
C SER A 28 7.72 14.78 -6.71
N LEU A 29 6.41 15.01 -6.55
CA LEU A 29 5.90 15.90 -5.51
C LEU A 29 6.03 15.29 -4.11
N ILE A 30 6.17 16.19 -3.13
CA ILE A 30 6.11 15.83 -1.71
C ILE A 30 4.64 15.86 -1.27
N TRP A 31 4.21 14.76 -0.66
CA TRP A 31 2.81 14.53 -0.31
C TRP A 31 2.61 14.57 1.21
N THR A 32 1.66 15.38 1.66
CA THR A 32 1.25 15.45 3.07
C THR A 32 -0.08 14.72 3.24
N LEU A 33 -0.17 13.79 4.19
CA LEU A 33 -1.39 13.04 4.46
C LEU A 33 -2.47 13.98 5.00
N ILE A 34 -3.70 13.85 4.48
CA ILE A 34 -4.89 14.44 5.08
C ILE A 34 -5.50 13.38 5.99
N SER A 35 -5.35 13.55 7.30
CA SER A 35 -5.87 12.56 8.25
C SER A 35 -7.38 12.68 8.43
N LYS A 36 -7.99 11.60 8.94
CA LYS A 36 -9.40 11.55 9.37
C LYS A 36 -10.43 11.88 8.28
N VAL A 37 -10.10 11.64 7.01
CA VAL A 37 -11.08 11.68 5.92
C VAL A 37 -12.14 10.60 6.14
N GLY A 38 -13.39 11.01 6.29
CA GLY A 38 -14.53 10.14 6.52
C GLY A 38 -15.32 9.87 5.24
N ASN A 39 -15.44 10.88 4.38
CA ASN A 39 -16.19 10.79 3.14
C ASN A 39 -15.52 11.59 2.03
N VAL A 40 -15.66 11.08 0.80
CA VAL A 40 -15.21 11.73 -0.42
C VAL A 40 -16.41 11.77 -1.37
N GLY A 41 -16.73 12.96 -1.88
CA GLY A 41 -17.80 13.15 -2.85
C GLY A 41 -17.53 12.44 -4.18
N GLU A 42 -18.43 12.60 -5.13
CA GLU A 42 -18.29 11.98 -6.45
C GLU A 42 -17.04 12.50 -7.18
N THR A 43 -16.15 11.58 -7.52
CA THR A 43 -14.92 11.84 -8.27
C THR A 43 -15.08 11.42 -9.73
N GLY A 44 -14.36 12.09 -10.62
CA GLY A 44 -14.28 11.74 -12.03
C GLY A 44 -14.78 12.86 -12.94
N LYS A 45 -14.58 12.64 -14.24
CA LYS A 45 -14.90 13.62 -15.26
C LYS A 45 -16.32 13.45 -15.81
N SER A 46 -16.98 14.56 -16.10
CA SER A 46 -18.24 14.59 -16.83
C SER A 46 -18.03 15.29 -18.17
N THR A 47 -18.66 14.80 -19.23
CA THR A 47 -18.63 15.49 -20.53
C THR A 47 -20.03 15.81 -20.97
N ASN A 48 -20.29 17.08 -21.30
CA ASN A 48 -21.56 17.43 -21.90
C ASN A 48 -21.66 16.87 -23.32
N VAL A 49 -22.87 16.50 -23.72
CA VAL A 49 -23.18 16.04 -25.08
C VAL A 49 -23.86 17.19 -25.80
N LEU A 50 -23.24 17.65 -26.87
CA LEU A 50 -23.83 18.63 -27.77
C LEU A 50 -24.84 17.90 -28.66
N THR A 51 -26.01 18.51 -28.82
CA THR A 51 -27.10 17.98 -29.66
C THR A 51 -27.47 19.03 -30.69
N TYR A 52 -27.53 18.66 -31.97
CA TYR A 52 -27.98 19.53 -33.04
C TYR A 52 -29.02 18.80 -33.89
N ASN A 53 -30.14 19.46 -34.17
CA ASN A 53 -31.21 18.87 -34.98
C ASN A 53 -31.08 19.43 -36.40
N THR A 54 -30.84 18.54 -37.36
CA THR A 54 -30.93 18.89 -38.77
C THR A 54 -32.33 18.54 -39.28
N TRP A 55 -32.81 19.23 -40.33
CA TRP A 55 -34.16 18.99 -40.86
C TRP A 55 -34.25 17.80 -41.81
N ASP A 56 -33.11 17.27 -42.23
CA ASP A 56 -32.97 16.13 -43.13
C ASP A 56 -32.85 14.78 -42.40
N THR A 57 -32.81 14.78 -41.07
CA THR A 57 -32.70 13.57 -40.25
C THR A 57 -33.85 13.47 -39.26
N GLU A 58 -34.32 12.26 -39.00
CA GLU A 58 -35.40 11.99 -38.02
C GLU A 58 -34.90 11.94 -36.58
N VAL A 59 -33.57 11.92 -36.38
CA VAL A 59 -32.92 11.80 -35.08
C VAL A 59 -31.86 12.88 -34.93
N ALA A 60 -31.65 13.36 -33.71
CA ALA A 60 -30.67 14.42 -33.44
C ALA A 60 -29.22 13.92 -33.55
N ASP A 61 -28.36 14.74 -34.17
CA ASP A 61 -26.93 14.51 -34.21
C ASP A 61 -26.29 14.85 -32.85
N LYS A 62 -25.32 14.02 -32.44
CA LYS A 62 -24.62 14.16 -31.16
C LYS A 62 -23.13 14.28 -31.34
N ALA A 63 -22.53 15.22 -30.61
CA ALA A 63 -21.08 15.40 -30.54
C ALA A 63 -20.61 15.55 -29.09
N LYS A 64 -19.34 15.22 -28.85
CA LYS A 64 -18.71 15.40 -27.53
C LYS A 64 -18.40 16.88 -27.32
N GLY A 65 -18.84 17.44 -26.20
CA GLY A 65 -18.53 18.81 -25.80
C GLY A 65 -17.34 18.91 -24.82
N ILE A 66 -17.34 19.96 -24.01
CA ILE A 66 -16.31 20.25 -23.01
C ILE A 66 -16.41 19.24 -21.85
N THR A 67 -15.25 18.79 -21.40
CA THR A 67 -15.12 17.89 -20.25
C THR A 67 -14.80 18.69 -19.00
N ASP A 68 -15.59 18.48 -17.95
CA ASP A 68 -15.35 18.97 -16.60
C ASP A 68 -14.62 17.88 -15.80
N ALA A 69 -13.55 18.25 -15.10
CA ALA A 69 -12.77 17.33 -14.27
C ALA A 69 -13.44 16.99 -12.93
N GLY A 70 -14.56 17.64 -12.62
CA GLY A 70 -15.37 17.39 -11.43
C GLY A 70 -15.01 18.31 -10.26
N SER A 71 -15.85 18.27 -9.23
CA SER A 71 -15.66 19.06 -8.01
C SER A 71 -15.97 18.24 -6.75
N PRO A 72 -15.22 17.14 -6.48
CA PRO A 72 -15.46 16.31 -5.33
C PRO A 72 -15.30 17.08 -4.03
N THR A 73 -16.02 16.65 -2.99
CA THR A 73 -15.80 17.11 -1.62
C THR A 73 -14.86 16.17 -0.89
N ILE A 74 -14.07 16.72 0.03
CA ILE A 74 -13.32 15.97 1.05
C ILE A 74 -13.89 16.37 2.40
N GLU A 75 -14.54 15.43 3.07
CA GLU A 75 -15.03 15.59 4.44
C GLU A 75 -14.09 14.88 5.40
N CYS A 76 -13.53 15.63 6.34
CA CYS A 76 -12.68 15.09 7.39
C CYS A 76 -13.16 15.53 8.77
N ALA A 77 -12.92 14.66 9.76
CA ALA A 77 -13.03 15.10 11.16
C ALA A 77 -11.90 16.08 11.45
N ARG A 78 -12.26 17.24 11.98
CA ARG A 78 -11.36 18.36 12.19
C ARG A 78 -10.30 18.01 13.22
N GLU A 79 -9.05 18.09 12.79
CA GLU A 79 -7.87 17.99 13.63
C GLU A 79 -7.01 19.24 13.37
N PRO A 80 -6.95 20.19 14.33
CA PRO A 80 -6.24 21.46 14.12
C PRO A 80 -4.78 21.28 13.73
N ASP A 81 -4.11 20.31 14.33
CA ASP A 81 -2.66 20.07 14.17
C ASP A 81 -2.32 19.08 13.03
N ASP A 82 -3.32 18.63 12.26
CA ASP A 82 -3.05 17.82 11.06
C ASP A 82 -2.52 18.71 9.93
N ALA A 83 -1.25 18.51 9.57
CA ALA A 83 -0.57 19.28 8.53
C ALA A 83 -1.30 19.24 7.18
N GLY A 84 -1.96 18.13 6.82
CA GLY A 84 -2.75 18.03 5.59
C GLY A 84 -3.98 18.93 5.62
N GLN A 85 -4.73 18.92 6.72
CA GLN A 85 -5.87 19.82 6.92
C GLN A 85 -5.46 21.30 7.01
N GLU A 86 -4.32 21.62 7.62
CA GLU A 86 -3.77 22.98 7.63
C GLU A 86 -3.49 23.48 6.21
N ILE A 87 -2.89 22.63 5.35
CA ILE A 87 -2.67 22.95 3.94
C ILE A 87 -3.99 23.20 3.23
N LEU A 88 -5.02 22.37 3.45
CA LEU A 88 -6.34 22.57 2.86
C LEU A 88 -6.98 23.89 3.29
N ARG A 89 -6.91 24.24 4.58
CA ARG A 89 -7.41 25.53 5.09
C ARG A 89 -6.66 26.72 4.48
N ALA A 90 -5.33 26.63 4.35
CA ALA A 90 -4.52 27.65 3.70
C ALA A 90 -4.80 27.77 2.19
N ALA A 91 -5.00 26.64 1.51
CA ALA A 91 -5.37 26.59 0.10
C ALA A 91 -6.76 27.19 -0.15
N ALA A 92 -7.69 27.02 0.79
CA ALA A 92 -9.05 27.54 0.73
C ALA A 92 -9.20 29.00 1.18
N ALA A 93 -8.11 29.65 1.62
CA ALA A 93 -8.14 31.02 2.10
C ALA A 93 -8.73 31.97 1.03
N VAL A 94 -9.57 32.91 1.46
CA VAL A 94 -10.22 33.88 0.57
C VAL A 94 -9.16 34.63 -0.24
N GLY A 95 -9.32 34.63 -1.57
CA GLY A 95 -8.38 35.27 -2.51
C GLY A 95 -7.23 34.36 -2.96
N ASN A 96 -7.05 33.19 -2.36
CA ASN A 96 -6.10 32.19 -2.86
C ASN A 96 -6.69 31.43 -4.06
N ASN A 97 -6.27 31.79 -5.26
CA ASN A 97 -6.68 31.13 -6.50
C ASN A 97 -5.62 30.15 -7.03
N ASN A 98 -4.64 29.79 -6.20
CA ASN A 98 -3.64 28.81 -6.55
C ASN A 98 -4.25 27.40 -6.63
N LYS A 99 -3.68 26.57 -7.47
CA LYS A 99 -4.11 25.19 -7.69
C LYS A 99 -3.19 24.31 -6.87
N TYR A 100 -3.75 23.35 -6.15
CA TYR A 100 -3.02 22.41 -5.33
C TYR A 100 -3.19 21.01 -5.93
N ALA A 101 -2.15 20.19 -5.78
CA ALA A 101 -2.17 18.81 -6.26
C ALA A 101 -2.68 17.87 -5.16
N PHE A 102 -3.47 16.89 -5.57
CA PHE A 102 -4.07 15.86 -4.72
C PHE A 102 -3.66 14.47 -5.20
N LYS A 103 -3.51 13.57 -4.25
CA LYS A 103 -3.25 12.16 -4.48
C LYS A 103 -4.20 11.33 -3.64
N GLU A 104 -5.00 10.48 -4.28
CA GLU A 104 -5.68 9.38 -3.62
C GLU A 104 -4.86 8.10 -3.83
N VAL A 105 -4.64 7.33 -2.77
CA VAL A 105 -4.14 5.95 -2.86
C VAL A 105 -5.23 5.04 -2.34
N ARG A 106 -5.80 4.20 -3.20
CA ARG A 106 -6.85 3.25 -2.81
C ARG A 106 -6.28 1.99 -2.16
N ALA A 107 -7.09 1.35 -1.33
CA ALA A 107 -6.76 0.07 -0.69
C ALA A 107 -7.09 -1.15 -1.57
N ASP A 108 -6.90 -1.04 -2.88
CA ASP A 108 -7.16 -2.10 -3.86
C ASP A 108 -5.88 -2.75 -4.42
N GLY A 109 -4.74 -2.44 -3.80
CA GLY A 109 -3.46 -3.04 -4.15
C GLY A 109 -3.40 -4.52 -3.79
N PRO A 110 -2.78 -5.37 -4.62
CA PRO A 110 -2.48 -6.75 -4.25
C PRO A 110 -1.53 -6.80 -3.05
N LEU A 111 -1.46 -7.95 -2.38
CA LEU A 111 -0.59 -8.13 -1.20
C LEU A 111 0.86 -7.72 -1.50
N GLY A 112 1.40 -6.84 -0.66
CA GLY A 112 2.76 -6.30 -0.82
C GLY A 112 2.92 -5.21 -1.88
N GLY A 113 1.92 -5.02 -2.75
CA GLY A 113 1.91 -4.04 -3.82
C GLY A 113 1.38 -2.66 -3.41
N THR A 114 1.29 -1.76 -4.40
CA THR A 114 0.64 -0.45 -4.22
C THR A 114 -0.78 -0.51 -4.75
N GLY A 115 -1.70 0.20 -4.10
CA GLY A 115 -3.04 0.40 -4.65
C GLY A 115 -3.06 1.35 -5.84
N THR A 116 -4.23 1.46 -6.45
CA THR A 116 -4.50 2.42 -7.52
C THR A 116 -4.27 3.83 -7.00
N ILE A 117 -3.54 4.64 -7.75
CA ILE A 117 -3.27 6.04 -7.41
C ILE A 117 -4.02 6.94 -8.38
N PHE A 118 -4.74 7.92 -7.83
CA PHE A 118 -5.42 8.95 -8.61
C PHE A 118 -4.74 10.28 -8.33
N TYR A 119 -4.29 10.95 -9.39
CA TYR A 119 -3.71 12.28 -9.32
C TYR A 119 -4.61 13.30 -9.97
N ASN A 120 -4.80 14.42 -9.28
CA ASN A 120 -5.56 15.55 -9.75
C ASN A 120 -4.95 16.85 -9.22
N ARG A 121 -5.41 17.98 -9.77
CA ARG A 121 -5.11 19.30 -9.22
C ARG A 121 -6.30 20.23 -9.40
N GLY A 122 -6.44 21.18 -8.49
CA GLY A 122 -7.58 22.07 -8.46
C GLY A 122 -7.44 23.19 -7.45
N ILE A 123 -8.38 24.12 -7.49
CA ILE A 123 -8.57 25.07 -6.39
C ILE A 123 -9.23 24.35 -5.20
N VAL A 124 -9.03 24.87 -3.99
CA VAL A 124 -9.74 24.39 -2.80
C VAL A 124 -10.70 25.48 -2.36
N ALA A 125 -11.93 25.10 -2.05
CA ALA A 125 -12.93 25.99 -1.47
C ALA A 125 -13.45 25.42 -0.13
N GLY A 126 -14.00 26.31 0.71
CA GLY A 126 -14.45 25.97 2.06
C GLY A 126 -13.40 26.36 3.13
N PRO A 127 -13.26 25.58 4.23
CA PRO A 127 -14.16 24.49 4.60
C PRO A 127 -15.55 25.02 4.96
N THR A 128 -16.61 24.31 4.58
CA THR A 128 -17.90 24.45 5.27
C THR A 128 -17.90 23.54 6.50
N ARG A 129 -18.66 23.93 7.52
CA ARG A 129 -18.83 23.15 8.75
C ARG A 129 -20.30 22.80 8.89
N PRO A 130 -20.70 21.54 8.70
CA PRO A 130 -22.10 21.15 8.80
C PRO A 130 -22.68 21.34 10.20
N ASN A 131 -21.83 21.53 11.22
CA ASN A 131 -22.15 21.78 12.65
C ASN A 131 -23.14 20.74 13.22
N GLY A 132 -22.60 19.71 13.87
CA GLY A 132 -23.36 18.60 14.46
C GLY A 132 -23.83 18.82 15.91
N GLY A 133 -24.52 17.82 16.45
CA GLY A 133 -24.97 17.73 17.84
C GLY A 133 -23.90 17.16 18.79
N ASN A 134 -24.33 16.81 20.01
CA ASN A 134 -23.44 16.41 21.12
C ASN A 134 -22.67 15.09 20.88
N GLU A 135 -23.12 14.25 19.95
CA GLU A 135 -22.50 12.95 19.63
C GLU A 135 -21.99 12.89 18.18
N ASP A 136 -21.76 14.04 17.56
CA ASP A 136 -21.23 14.14 16.20
C ASP A 136 -19.75 14.54 16.22
N PHE A 137 -19.02 14.10 15.20
CA PHE A 137 -17.68 14.62 14.95
C PHE A 137 -17.75 16.09 14.53
N ASP A 138 -16.77 16.89 14.96
CA ASP A 138 -16.52 18.21 14.36
C ASP A 138 -15.94 17.97 12.96
N LEU A 139 -16.66 18.41 11.91
CA LEU A 139 -16.33 18.12 10.51
C LEU A 139 -15.94 19.39 9.76
N GLU A 140 -14.94 19.27 8.89
CA GLU A 140 -14.63 20.25 7.86
C GLU A 140 -14.79 19.61 6.48
N VAL A 141 -15.55 20.29 5.60
CA VAL A 141 -15.82 19.83 4.23
C VAL A 141 -15.19 20.81 3.24
N PHE A 142 -14.23 20.33 2.47
CA PHE A 142 -13.55 21.09 1.42
C PHE A 142 -14.06 20.67 0.05
N THR A 143 -14.30 21.62 -0.86
CA THR A 143 -14.60 21.32 -2.27
C THR A 143 -13.34 21.48 -3.09
N LEU A 144 -13.02 20.47 -3.91
CA LEU A 144 -11.85 20.49 -4.79
C LEU A 144 -12.31 20.82 -6.22
N GLY A 145 -12.18 22.07 -6.65
CA GLY A 145 -12.50 22.46 -8.03
C GLY A 145 -11.39 22.00 -8.98
N LEU A 146 -11.49 20.77 -9.49
CA LEU A 146 -10.44 20.15 -10.31
C LEU A 146 -10.38 20.80 -11.69
N VAL A 147 -9.16 21.00 -12.20
CA VAL A 147 -8.92 21.74 -13.46
C VAL A 147 -8.08 20.96 -14.47
N GLN A 148 -7.80 19.69 -14.18
CA GLN A 148 -7.06 18.80 -15.04
C GLN A 148 -7.76 17.44 -15.06
N GLU A 149 -7.70 16.75 -16.20
CA GLU A 149 -8.10 15.36 -16.27
C GLU A 149 -7.30 14.51 -15.28
N GLU A 150 -8.02 13.64 -14.59
CA GLU A 150 -7.46 12.69 -13.64
C GLU A 150 -6.47 11.74 -14.29
N ILE A 151 -5.30 11.60 -13.67
CA ILE A 151 -4.30 10.61 -14.05
C ILE A 151 -4.43 9.42 -13.09
N ILE A 152 -4.74 8.25 -13.66
CA ILE A 152 -4.92 7.01 -12.91
C ILE A 152 -3.70 6.12 -13.12
N VAL A 153 -2.93 5.90 -12.05
CA VAL A 153 -1.83 4.92 -12.03
C VAL A 153 -2.39 3.60 -11.53
N LYS A 154 -2.20 2.55 -12.34
CA LYS A 154 -2.66 1.20 -12.02
C LYS A 154 -1.95 0.67 -10.76
N PRO A 155 -2.63 -0.19 -9.98
CA PRO A 155 -2.00 -0.84 -8.83
C PRO A 155 -0.81 -1.68 -9.31
N THR A 156 0.25 -1.72 -8.51
CA THR A 156 1.42 -2.55 -8.79
C THR A 156 1.39 -3.78 -7.89
N SER A 157 1.94 -4.90 -8.38
CA SER A 157 2.18 -6.08 -7.55
C SER A 157 3.62 -6.08 -7.05
N ALA A 158 3.84 -6.55 -5.81
CA ALA A 158 5.17 -6.86 -5.30
C ALA A 158 5.79 -8.13 -5.94
N GLY A 159 5.13 -8.73 -6.93
CA GLY A 159 5.51 -9.97 -7.58
C GLY A 159 4.84 -11.18 -6.94
N ASN A 160 5.37 -12.36 -7.23
CA ASN A 160 4.88 -13.62 -6.67
C ASN A 160 5.54 -13.90 -5.30
N PRO A 161 4.77 -14.29 -4.27
CA PRO A 161 5.33 -14.69 -2.97
C PRO A 161 6.18 -15.96 -3.11
N PRO A 162 7.09 -16.24 -2.15
CA PRO A 162 7.90 -17.43 -2.22
C PRO A 162 7.04 -18.69 -2.14
N VAL A 163 7.35 -19.71 -2.94
CA VAL A 163 6.72 -21.03 -2.84
C VAL A 163 7.81 -22.10 -2.80
N LEU A 164 7.75 -22.97 -1.80
CA LEU A 164 8.74 -24.03 -1.63
C LEU A 164 8.60 -25.07 -2.75
N THR A 165 9.68 -25.31 -3.50
CA THR A 165 9.74 -26.35 -4.54
C THR A 165 10.72 -27.47 -4.21
N ALA A 166 11.71 -27.23 -3.35
CA ALA A 166 12.56 -28.27 -2.78
C ALA A 166 12.84 -27.98 -1.30
N ALA A 167 12.65 -28.97 -0.44
CA ALA A 167 12.82 -28.82 1.00
C ALA A 167 14.27 -28.43 1.37
N PRO A 168 14.46 -27.64 2.44
CA PRO A 168 15.75 -27.51 3.12
C PRO A 168 16.36 -28.86 3.48
N ALA A 169 17.68 -28.91 3.66
CA ALA A 169 18.37 -30.12 4.12
C ALA A 169 19.41 -29.77 5.19
N ILE A 170 19.51 -30.62 6.21
CA ILE A 170 20.59 -30.55 7.21
C ILE A 170 21.76 -31.43 6.76
N SER A 171 22.97 -30.88 6.86
CA SER A 171 24.25 -31.59 6.72
C SER A 171 25.12 -31.42 7.97
N GLY A 172 26.14 -32.28 8.11
CA GLY A 172 27.01 -32.35 9.28
C GLY A 172 26.79 -33.62 10.10
N THR A 173 27.64 -33.83 11.10
CA THR A 173 27.57 -35.00 11.99
C THR A 173 26.81 -34.61 13.26
N ALA A 174 25.83 -35.43 13.66
CA ALA A 174 25.10 -35.23 14.91
C ALA A 174 25.92 -35.75 16.10
N GLN A 175 26.97 -35.03 16.48
CA GLN A 175 27.87 -35.35 17.60
C GLN A 175 28.18 -34.07 18.40
N VAL A 176 28.37 -34.20 19.72
CA VAL A 176 28.73 -33.05 20.57
C VAL A 176 30.00 -32.37 20.05
N GLY A 177 29.99 -31.04 20.00
CA GLY A 177 31.09 -30.22 19.47
C GLY A 177 31.03 -29.98 17.96
N GLU A 178 30.29 -30.80 17.22
CA GLU A 178 30.12 -30.64 15.77
C GLU A 178 29.08 -29.57 15.43
N THR A 179 29.14 -29.09 14.18
CA THR A 179 28.20 -28.08 13.66
C THR A 179 27.30 -28.68 12.60
N LEU A 180 25.99 -28.54 12.80
CA LEU A 180 25.00 -28.82 11.77
C LEU A 180 24.76 -27.57 10.92
N THR A 181 24.59 -27.76 9.62
CA THR A 181 24.27 -26.69 8.66
C THR A 181 22.96 -26.99 7.97
N CYS A 182 22.07 -26.01 7.88
CA CYS A 182 20.83 -26.12 7.13
C CYS A 182 20.94 -25.32 5.82
N SER A 183 20.69 -25.99 4.69
CA SER A 183 20.52 -25.32 3.41
C SER A 183 19.19 -24.57 3.35
N ASN A 184 19.07 -23.57 2.48
CA ASN A 184 17.83 -22.81 2.35
C ASN A 184 16.68 -23.66 1.80
N GLY A 185 16.98 -24.70 1.00
CA GLY A 185 16.02 -25.28 0.06
C GLY A 185 15.89 -24.44 -1.21
N THR A 186 14.89 -24.77 -2.04
CA THR A 186 14.57 -24.01 -3.26
C THR A 186 13.18 -23.43 -3.14
N PHE A 187 13.09 -22.12 -3.38
CA PHE A 187 11.83 -21.39 -3.45
C PHE A 187 11.70 -20.73 -4.83
N THR A 188 10.51 -20.76 -5.41
CA THR A 188 10.12 -19.79 -6.45
C THR A 188 9.76 -18.46 -5.80
N GLY A 189 9.33 -17.49 -6.60
CA GLY A 189 8.97 -16.16 -6.16
C GLY A 189 9.76 -15.13 -6.96
N ASP A 190 9.21 -13.92 -7.05
CA ASP A 190 9.88 -12.80 -7.71
C ASP A 190 10.68 -11.97 -6.69
N ALA A 191 11.57 -11.11 -7.18
CA ALA A 191 12.44 -10.24 -6.38
C ALA A 191 13.45 -10.98 -5.47
N THR A 192 14.25 -10.21 -4.72
CA THR A 192 15.24 -10.75 -3.78
C THR A 192 14.55 -11.42 -2.58
N ILE A 193 14.78 -12.71 -2.40
CA ILE A 193 14.27 -13.48 -1.26
C ILE A 193 15.27 -13.41 -0.09
N THR A 194 14.76 -13.11 1.09
CA THR A 194 15.51 -13.16 2.35
C THR A 194 15.13 -14.41 3.15
N TYR A 195 16.11 -14.98 3.87
CA TYR A 195 15.94 -16.25 4.59
C TYR A 195 16.22 -16.08 6.09
N THR A 196 15.36 -16.67 6.91
CA THR A 196 15.56 -16.79 8.36
C THR A 196 15.40 -18.24 8.80
N TYR A 197 16.12 -18.63 9.84
CA TYR A 197 16.18 -20.01 10.33
C TYR A 197 15.62 -20.10 11.75
N GLN A 198 15.14 -21.28 12.10
CA GLN A 198 14.86 -21.65 13.48
C GLN A 198 15.16 -23.14 13.65
N TRP A 199 16.09 -23.46 14.55
CA TRP A 199 16.40 -24.84 14.89
C TRP A 199 15.46 -25.38 15.97
N PHE A 200 15.18 -26.67 15.89
CA PHE A 200 14.36 -27.43 16.83
C PHE A 200 15.12 -28.68 17.26
N ALA A 201 15.07 -28.99 18.55
CA ALA A 201 15.59 -30.21 19.13
C ALA A 201 14.42 -31.00 19.74
N ASN A 202 14.18 -32.23 19.27
CA ASN A 202 13.00 -33.04 19.61
C ASN A 202 11.67 -32.28 19.45
N GLY A 203 11.58 -31.43 18.42
CA GLY A 203 10.39 -30.62 18.13
C GLY A 203 10.24 -29.35 18.97
N VAL A 204 11.13 -29.09 19.92
CA VAL A 204 11.14 -27.87 20.73
C VAL A 204 12.12 -26.85 20.12
N ALA A 205 11.69 -25.61 19.95
CA ALA A 205 12.54 -24.55 19.40
C ALA A 205 13.75 -24.30 20.31
N VAL A 206 14.96 -24.33 19.74
CA VAL A 206 16.19 -23.95 20.43
C VAL A 206 16.26 -22.42 20.45
N GLN A 207 16.22 -21.84 21.65
CA GLN A 207 16.20 -20.39 21.81
C GLN A 207 17.46 -19.75 21.22
N GLY A 208 17.30 -18.71 20.39
CA GLY A 208 18.41 -17.98 19.78
C GLY A 208 19.10 -18.68 18.60
N ALA A 209 18.76 -19.94 18.31
CA ALA A 209 19.30 -20.67 17.16
C ALA A 209 18.61 -20.24 15.86
N THR A 210 18.96 -19.05 15.37
CA THR A 210 18.37 -18.43 14.16
C THR A 210 19.34 -18.29 12.99
N ALA A 211 20.58 -18.75 13.16
CA ALA A 211 21.56 -18.85 12.09
C ALA A 211 21.30 -20.10 11.22
N ASN A 212 21.89 -20.13 10.01
CA ASN A 212 21.85 -21.32 9.15
C ASN A 212 22.69 -22.47 9.69
N THR A 213 23.40 -22.28 10.80
CA THR A 213 24.18 -23.29 11.51
C THR A 213 23.79 -23.38 12.98
N VAL A 214 24.03 -24.53 13.60
CA VAL A 214 23.94 -24.72 15.05
C VAL A 214 25.06 -25.64 15.51
N THR A 215 25.76 -25.26 16.59
CA THR A 215 26.78 -26.09 17.23
C THR A 215 26.11 -26.93 18.32
N LEU A 216 26.38 -28.22 18.32
CA LEU A 216 25.79 -29.18 19.25
C LEU A 216 26.53 -29.17 20.58
N VAL A 217 25.79 -29.06 21.69
CA VAL A 217 26.37 -29.05 23.04
C VAL A 217 26.12 -30.35 23.78
N ALA A 218 26.79 -30.57 24.91
CA ALA A 218 26.66 -31.79 25.71
C ALA A 218 25.20 -32.10 26.12
N ASP A 219 24.41 -31.05 26.41
CA ASP A 219 22.99 -31.18 26.76
C ASP A 219 22.11 -31.69 25.60
N ASP A 220 22.63 -31.76 24.38
CA ASP A 220 21.90 -32.19 23.19
C ASP A 220 21.99 -33.69 22.91
N VAL A 221 22.82 -34.44 23.65
CA VAL A 221 22.94 -35.89 23.48
C VAL A 221 21.56 -36.57 23.53
N GLY A 222 21.28 -37.42 22.54
CA GLY A 222 20.01 -38.11 22.37
C GLY A 222 18.90 -37.28 21.70
N LYS A 223 19.08 -35.97 21.47
CA LYS A 223 18.12 -35.14 20.75
C LYS A 223 18.25 -35.30 19.25
N ILE A 224 17.13 -35.15 18.55
CA ILE A 224 17.04 -35.11 17.08
C ILE A 224 16.81 -33.67 16.64
N PHE A 225 17.61 -33.19 15.69
CA PHE A 225 17.52 -31.82 15.19
C PHE A 225 16.74 -31.72 13.89
N MET A 226 16.02 -30.62 13.73
CA MET A 226 15.32 -30.19 12.53
C MET A 226 15.43 -28.66 12.42
N CYS A 227 15.46 -28.12 11.20
CA CYS A 227 15.48 -26.69 10.97
C CYS A 227 14.27 -26.26 10.13
N ARG A 228 13.65 -25.15 10.51
CA ARG A 228 12.65 -24.45 9.68
C ARG A 228 13.32 -23.28 8.99
N VAL A 229 13.25 -23.26 7.66
CA VAL A 229 13.66 -22.11 6.85
C VAL A 229 12.42 -21.33 6.46
N THR A 230 12.42 -20.02 6.68
CA THR A 230 11.37 -19.10 6.20
C THR A 230 11.95 -18.18 5.13
N ALA A 231 11.38 -18.24 3.94
CA ALA A 231 11.70 -17.38 2.80
C ALA A 231 10.70 -16.22 2.76
N ARG A 232 11.17 -14.99 2.60
CA ARG A 232 10.35 -13.77 2.55
C ARG A 232 10.74 -12.84 1.40
N ASN A 233 9.74 -12.28 0.73
CA ASN A 233 9.87 -11.13 -0.16
C ASN A 233 8.76 -10.11 0.12
N ALA A 234 8.69 -9.04 -0.67
CA ALA A 234 7.67 -8.01 -0.50
C ALA A 234 6.23 -8.53 -0.72
N ALA A 235 6.05 -9.57 -1.54
CA ALA A 235 4.76 -10.17 -1.84
C ALA A 235 4.26 -11.16 -0.76
N GLY A 236 5.14 -11.66 0.11
CA GLY A 236 4.77 -12.56 1.19
C GLY A 236 5.88 -13.47 1.66
N TYR A 237 5.50 -14.61 2.23
CA TYR A 237 6.44 -15.60 2.76
C TYR A 237 5.94 -17.03 2.61
N ALA A 238 6.89 -17.96 2.58
CA ALA A 238 6.65 -19.39 2.77
C ALA A 238 7.74 -19.97 3.68
N PHE A 239 7.51 -21.18 4.18
CA PHE A 239 8.49 -21.89 4.98
C PHE A 239 8.56 -23.37 4.59
N GLY A 240 9.70 -23.98 4.89
CA GLY A 240 9.93 -25.41 4.74
C GLY A 240 10.68 -25.95 5.95
N PHE A 241 10.43 -27.22 6.27
CA PHE A 241 11.22 -27.96 7.26
C PHE A 241 12.25 -28.81 6.54
N SER A 242 13.42 -28.95 7.17
CA SER A 242 14.45 -29.88 6.72
C SER A 242 14.11 -31.34 7.03
N ASN A 243 14.94 -32.26 6.53
CA ASN A 243 15.05 -33.59 7.12
C ASN A 243 15.45 -33.50 8.61
N THR A 244 15.22 -34.57 9.36
CA THR A 244 15.75 -34.74 10.72
C THR A 244 17.15 -35.35 10.70
N THR A 245 17.94 -35.08 11.74
CA THR A 245 19.21 -35.78 11.98
C THR A 245 18.99 -37.15 12.63
N SER A 246 20.07 -37.93 12.75
CA SER A 246 20.14 -38.96 13.80
C SER A 246 20.19 -38.31 15.18
N ALA A 247 19.95 -39.11 16.23
CA ALA A 247 20.15 -38.64 17.59
C ALA A 247 21.62 -38.23 17.82
N VAL A 248 21.85 -37.12 18.52
CA VAL A 248 23.20 -36.63 18.82
C VAL A 248 23.96 -37.62 19.69
N THR A 249 25.18 -37.99 19.31
CA THR A 249 26.09 -38.83 20.10
C THR A 249 27.06 -37.99 20.93
N ALA A 250 27.58 -38.57 22.01
CA ALA A 250 28.71 -37.98 22.74
C ALA A 250 29.99 -38.00 21.89
N GLU A 251 30.99 -37.21 22.32
CA GLU A 251 32.35 -37.21 21.75
C GLU A 251 33.06 -38.57 21.92
#